data_AF-A0A1W9QDA8-F1
#
_entry.id   AF-A0A1W9QDA8-F1
#
_cell.length_a   1.000
_cell.length_b   1.000
_cell.length_c   1.000
_cell.angle_alpha   90.00
_cell.angle_beta   90.00
_cell.angle_gamma   90.00
#
_symmetry.space_group_name_H-M   'P 1'
#
loop_
_entity.id
_entity.type
_entity.pdbx_description
1 polymer ?
#
loop_
_entity_poly.entity_id
_entity_poly.type
_entity_poly.pdbx_seq_one_letter_code
_entity_poly.pdbx_strand_id
1 'polypeptide(L)'
;MLLVAFGCSDPGPRPVQVPLTLSGDAASSEIETATGALLRLDQGQLAFGPLYFCPSPSGAESCDVARLEWLGSSVVDLLDDSPRRAGTLHGSSGAVASYLCDLGISSQLTSDEPFVLEAAAELGENSLLLRGTVEFDARSLPWSASLPLAQTEATVSGTPLIQSPQSQRFSEEVTTDLSEVNVRFSAARWLASVDFSPYFAEEPCSPDAVVCRGDLMVVCPEDEGPEEITDCLAQDQVCVPGLGCQDELRLEGAALRTLKSNILSNFGPLISFERRSN
;
A
#
# COMPACT_ATOMS: atom_id res chain seq x y z
N MET A 1 -2.54 23.47 64.09
CA MET A 1 -2.61 22.14 63.45
C MET A 1 -2.65 22.39 61.95
N LEU A 2 -1.48 22.31 61.31
CA LEU A 2 -1.30 22.63 59.90
C LEU A 2 -1.64 21.37 59.09
N LEU A 3 -2.73 21.37 58.33
CA LEU A 3 -3.04 20.31 57.37
C LEU A 3 -2.12 20.47 56.17
N VAL A 4 -1.13 19.59 56.06
CA VAL A 4 -0.34 19.42 54.84
C VAL A 4 -1.20 18.61 53.87
N ALA A 5 -1.74 19.28 52.85
CA ALA A 5 -2.35 18.63 51.71
C ALA A 5 -1.24 17.97 50.88
N PHE A 6 -1.13 16.65 50.93
CA PHE A 6 -0.41 15.90 49.90
C PHE A 6 -1.19 16.07 48.60
N GLY A 7 -0.74 16.98 47.75
CA GLY A 7 -1.19 17.01 46.37
C GLY A 7 -0.82 15.67 45.74
N CYS A 8 -1.82 14.91 45.28
CA CYS A 8 -1.59 13.83 44.34
C CYS A 8 -1.03 14.45 43.06
N SER A 9 0.29 14.51 42.95
CA SER A 9 0.95 14.80 41.68
C SER A 9 0.65 13.62 40.77
N ASP A 10 -0.16 13.85 39.74
CA ASP A 10 -0.32 12.90 38.66
C ASP A 10 1.09 12.61 38.10
N PRO A 11 1.59 11.37 38.20
CA PRO A 11 2.91 11.06 37.68
C PRO A 11 2.78 11.20 36.16
N GLY A 12 3.36 12.26 35.60
CA GLY A 12 3.26 12.59 34.18
C GLY A 12 3.67 11.43 33.24
N PRO A 13 3.58 11.64 31.92
CA PRO A 13 3.80 10.60 30.92
C PRO A 13 5.07 9.77 31.21
N ARG A 14 4.92 8.44 31.23
CA ARG A 14 6.02 7.51 31.52
C ARG A 14 6.66 7.05 30.21
N PRO A 15 7.99 6.90 30.15
CA PRO A 15 8.65 6.32 28.97
C PRO A 15 8.13 4.90 28.68
N VAL A 16 7.88 4.62 27.40
CA VAL A 16 7.42 3.32 26.91
C VAL A 16 8.27 2.90 25.72
N GLN A 17 8.61 1.61 25.67
CA GLN A 17 9.25 0.96 24.52
C GLN A 17 8.47 -0.30 24.20
N VAL A 18 7.96 -0.39 22.98
CA VAL A 18 7.05 -1.47 22.59
C VAL A 18 7.54 -2.07 21.27
N PRO A 19 7.71 -3.40 21.18
CA PRO A 19 7.94 -4.09 19.91
C PRO A 19 6.89 -3.74 18.85
N LEU A 20 7.35 -3.48 17.62
CA LEU A 20 6.50 -3.34 16.44
C LEU A 20 6.61 -4.62 15.60
N THR A 21 5.47 -5.22 15.29
CA THR A 21 5.36 -6.30 14.31
C THR A 21 4.53 -5.88 13.11
N LEU A 22 4.92 -6.36 11.94
CA LEU A 22 4.25 -6.14 10.66
C LEU A 22 3.86 -7.48 10.05
N SER A 23 2.72 -7.54 9.37
CA SER A 23 2.33 -8.69 8.56
C SER A 23 1.45 -8.27 7.38
N GLY A 24 1.40 -9.10 6.35
CA GLY A 24 0.30 -9.08 5.40
C GLY A 24 -0.98 -9.66 6.01
N ASP A 25 -2.03 -9.68 5.22
CA ASP A 25 -3.07 -10.67 5.36
C ASP A 25 -2.65 -11.82 4.45
N ALA A 26 -2.62 -13.05 4.94
CA ALA A 26 -2.45 -14.21 4.06
C ALA A 26 -3.67 -14.19 3.15
N ALA A 27 -3.55 -13.52 2.00
CA ALA A 27 -4.68 -13.28 1.15
C ALA A 27 -5.17 -14.64 0.68
N SER A 28 -6.42 -14.92 1.03
CA SER A 28 -7.24 -15.96 0.44
C SER A 28 -6.94 -16.09 -1.05
N SER A 29 -6.92 -17.32 -1.54
CA SER A 29 -6.45 -17.76 -2.86
C SER A 29 -6.89 -16.92 -4.08
N GLU A 30 -7.94 -16.09 -3.97
CA GLU A 30 -8.44 -15.21 -5.03
C GLU A 30 -9.04 -13.91 -4.43
N ILE A 31 -8.81 -12.77 -5.08
CA ILE A 31 -9.41 -11.46 -4.79
C ILE A 31 -10.37 -11.13 -5.93
N GLU A 32 -11.66 -11.02 -5.65
CA GLU A 32 -12.66 -10.61 -6.64
C GLU A 32 -12.72 -9.09 -6.75
N THR A 33 -12.62 -8.55 -7.98
CA THR A 33 -12.81 -7.12 -8.25
C THR A 33 -14.29 -6.77 -8.40
N ALA A 34 -14.62 -5.49 -8.27
CA ALA A 34 -15.98 -4.98 -8.47
C ALA A 34 -16.54 -5.23 -9.88
N THR A 35 -15.67 -5.49 -10.86
CA THR A 35 -16.06 -5.85 -12.23
C THR A 35 -16.16 -7.35 -12.47
N GLY A 36 -15.85 -8.18 -11.47
CA GLY A 36 -15.95 -9.64 -11.53
C GLY A 36 -14.67 -10.35 -12.00
N ALA A 37 -13.53 -9.65 -12.06
CA ALA A 37 -12.24 -10.29 -12.31
C ALA A 37 -11.72 -10.98 -11.05
N LEU A 38 -11.08 -12.13 -11.20
CA LEU A 38 -10.46 -12.87 -10.10
C LEU A 38 -8.94 -12.65 -10.16
N LEU A 39 -8.37 -12.08 -9.10
CA LEU A 39 -6.94 -11.84 -8.99
C LEU A 39 -6.30 -12.84 -8.04
N ARG A 40 -5.20 -13.46 -8.47
CA ARG A 40 -4.28 -14.18 -7.59
C ARG A 40 -2.97 -13.41 -7.53
N LEU A 41 -2.47 -13.12 -6.34
CA LEU A 41 -1.16 -12.50 -6.16
C LEU A 41 -0.09 -13.59 -5.99
N ASP A 42 0.98 -13.48 -6.77
CA ASP A 42 2.17 -14.33 -6.68
C ASP A 42 3.32 -13.58 -5.98
N GLN A 43 3.27 -12.24 -5.98
CA GLN A 43 4.18 -11.37 -5.23
C GLN A 43 3.41 -10.15 -4.71
N GLY A 44 3.60 -9.80 -3.44
CA GLY A 44 3.14 -8.54 -2.87
C GLY A 44 4.14 -8.01 -1.86
N GLN A 45 4.79 -6.89 -2.16
CA GLN A 45 5.79 -6.27 -1.28
C GLN A 45 5.47 -4.79 -1.08
N LEU A 46 5.45 -4.36 0.18
CA LEU A 46 5.20 -2.97 0.58
C LEU A 46 6.39 -2.44 1.38
N ALA A 47 6.98 -1.33 0.96
CA ALA A 47 7.87 -0.56 1.83
C ALA A 47 7.01 0.23 2.83
N PHE A 48 7.27 0.07 4.13
CA PHE A 48 6.50 0.71 5.19
C PHE A 48 7.41 1.38 6.22
N GLY A 49 7.01 2.57 6.67
CA GLY A 49 7.69 3.36 7.69
C GLY A 49 8.22 4.69 7.13
N PRO A 50 8.50 5.67 8.01
CA PRO A 50 8.29 5.67 9.46
C PRO A 50 6.81 5.64 9.88
N LEU A 51 6.54 5.37 11.17
CA LEU A 51 5.21 5.31 11.79
C LEU A 51 5.16 6.16 13.06
N TYR A 52 4.16 7.01 13.17
CA TYR A 52 3.92 7.88 14.32
C TYR A 52 2.49 7.69 14.83
N PHE A 53 2.34 7.66 16.15
CA PHE A 53 1.05 7.61 16.84
C PHE A 53 0.83 8.91 17.62
N CYS A 54 -0.23 9.65 17.33
CA CYS A 54 -0.41 11.01 17.82
C CYS A 54 -1.65 11.16 18.71
N PRO A 55 -1.60 12.06 19.72
CA PRO A 55 -2.69 12.21 20.69
C PRO A 55 -3.92 12.94 20.14
N SER A 56 -3.77 13.61 18.99
CA SER A 56 -4.80 14.45 18.39
C SER A 56 -5.41 13.76 17.15
N PRO A 57 -6.74 13.86 16.94
CA PRO A 57 -7.38 13.31 15.75
C PRO A 57 -7.10 14.14 14.48
N SER A 58 -6.56 15.36 14.63
CA SER A 58 -6.33 16.30 13.54
C SER A 58 -4.86 16.35 13.12
N GLY A 59 -4.45 15.41 12.26
CA GLY A 59 -3.37 15.55 11.27
C GLY A 59 -1.95 15.93 11.73
N ALA A 60 -1.06 16.05 10.74
CA ALA A 60 0.39 16.25 10.87
C ALA A 60 0.84 17.41 11.75
N GLU A 61 0.10 18.54 11.75
CA GLU A 61 0.42 19.73 12.57
C GLU A 61 0.38 19.46 14.08
N SER A 62 -0.21 18.34 14.52
CA SER A 62 -0.35 18.00 15.94
C SER A 62 0.49 16.79 16.38
N CYS A 63 1.33 16.27 15.49
CA CYS A 63 2.24 15.15 15.77
C CYS A 63 3.62 15.58 16.26
N ASP A 64 3.85 16.87 16.49
CA ASP A 64 5.08 17.42 17.10
C ASP A 64 5.46 16.74 18.42
N VAL A 65 4.49 16.08 19.09
CA VAL A 65 4.71 15.21 20.23
C VAL A 65 4.01 13.86 20.01
N ALA A 66 4.57 13.04 19.12
CA ALA A 66 4.14 11.66 18.96
C ALA A 66 4.21 10.92 20.31
N ARG A 67 3.18 10.13 20.61
CA ARG A 67 3.14 9.27 21.81
C ARG A 67 4.00 8.04 21.64
N LEU A 68 4.04 7.49 20.42
CA LEU A 68 4.94 6.44 20.00
C LEU A 68 5.40 6.75 18.59
N GLU A 69 6.68 6.50 18.32
CA GLU A 69 7.25 6.64 16.99
C GLU A 69 8.21 5.49 16.68
N TRP A 70 8.26 5.14 15.40
CA TRP A 70 9.25 4.27 14.81
C TRP A 70 9.78 4.96 13.55
N LEU A 71 11.05 5.36 13.59
CA LEU A 71 11.71 6.11 12.52
C LEU A 71 12.33 5.22 11.43
N GLY A 72 12.25 3.90 11.61
CA GLY A 72 12.79 2.93 10.66
C GLY A 72 11.86 2.68 9.48
N SER A 73 12.31 1.79 8.59
CA SER A 73 11.52 1.27 7.48
C SER A 73 11.73 -0.24 7.35
N SER A 74 10.74 -0.96 6.84
CA SER A 74 10.85 -2.39 6.54
C SER A 74 10.04 -2.73 5.29
N VAL A 75 10.50 -3.71 4.52
CA VAL A 75 9.67 -4.38 3.52
C VAL A 75 8.71 -5.33 4.24
N VAL A 76 7.43 -5.29 3.85
CA VAL A 76 6.38 -6.18 4.31
C VAL A 76 6.00 -7.11 3.17
N ASP A 77 6.01 -8.41 3.44
CA ASP A 77 5.41 -9.40 2.56
C ASP A 77 3.89 -9.38 2.78
N LEU A 78 3.15 -8.95 1.77
CA LEU A 78 1.70 -8.83 1.81
C LEU A 78 0.98 -10.18 1.72
N LEU A 79 1.70 -11.28 1.45
CA LEU A 79 1.14 -12.63 1.33
C LEU A 79 1.40 -13.49 2.57
N ASP A 80 2.21 -13.00 3.52
CA ASP A 80 2.54 -13.68 4.78
C ASP A 80 1.76 -13.07 5.95
N ASP A 81 0.84 -13.83 6.55
CA ASP A 81 0.12 -13.40 7.75
C ASP A 81 0.93 -13.54 9.05
N SER A 82 2.12 -14.13 8.99
CA SER A 82 2.95 -14.33 10.16
C SER A 82 3.53 -12.99 10.62
N PRO A 83 3.24 -12.51 11.85
CA PRO A 83 3.80 -11.28 12.36
C PRO A 83 5.33 -11.36 12.44
N ARG A 84 6.02 -10.41 11.80
CA ARG A 84 7.47 -10.28 11.85
C ARG A 84 7.86 -9.01 12.58
N ARG A 85 8.85 -9.09 13.47
CA ARG A 85 9.37 -7.92 14.17
C ARG A 85 10.07 -6.99 13.19
N ALA A 86 9.58 -5.77 13.08
CA ALA A 86 10.19 -4.71 12.27
C ALA A 86 11.07 -3.77 13.10
N GLY A 87 10.76 -3.58 14.38
CA GLY A 87 11.51 -2.66 15.22
C GLY A 87 10.92 -2.49 16.61
N THR A 88 11.24 -1.34 17.21
CA THR A 88 10.72 -0.90 18.50
C THR A 88 10.15 0.49 18.35
N LEU A 89 8.93 0.69 18.82
CA LEU A 89 8.30 2.00 19.00
C LEU A 89 8.83 2.62 20.29
N HIS A 90 9.19 3.89 20.22
CA HIS A 90 9.69 4.67 21.35
C HIS A 90 8.75 5.83 21.65
N GLY A 91 8.54 6.14 22.92
CA GLY A 91 7.79 7.33 23.30
C GLY A 91 7.33 7.33 24.75
N SER A 92 6.09 7.78 24.99
CA SER A 92 5.53 7.98 26.32
C SER A 92 4.08 7.54 26.42
N SER A 93 3.67 7.10 27.61
CA SER A 93 2.29 6.72 27.92
C SER A 93 1.29 7.85 27.67
N GLY A 94 0.08 7.49 27.28
CA GLY A 94 -1.04 8.40 27.09
C GLY A 94 -1.94 8.01 25.92
N ALA A 95 -3.02 8.76 25.76
CA ALA A 95 -3.99 8.57 24.69
C ALA A 95 -3.41 8.87 23.30
N VAL A 96 -3.82 8.06 22.33
CA VAL A 96 -3.55 8.18 20.91
C VAL A 96 -4.88 8.21 20.16
N ALA A 97 -5.01 9.14 19.21
CA ALA A 97 -6.23 9.37 18.43
C ALA A 97 -6.00 9.35 16.91
N SER A 98 -4.74 9.29 16.45
CA SER A 98 -4.40 9.17 15.04
C SER A 98 -3.05 8.47 14.85
N TYR A 99 -2.76 8.09 13.60
CA TYR A 99 -1.44 7.67 13.18
C TYR A 99 -1.05 8.33 11.86
N LEU A 100 0.26 8.49 11.65
CA LEU A 100 0.86 8.94 10.40
C LEU A 100 1.92 7.94 9.96
N CYS A 101 2.04 7.71 8.66
CA CYS A 101 3.14 6.89 8.15
C CYS A 101 3.51 7.24 6.72
N ASP A 102 4.70 6.81 6.31
CA ASP A 102 5.14 6.80 4.92
C ASP A 102 5.26 5.38 4.39
N LEU A 103 5.36 5.28 3.06
CA LEU A 103 5.50 4.02 2.34
C LEU A 103 6.89 3.91 1.72
N GLY A 104 7.92 4.08 2.55
CA GLY A 104 9.33 4.00 2.14
C GLY A 104 9.88 5.21 1.39
N ILE A 105 9.05 6.18 1.02
CA ILE A 105 9.49 7.45 0.44
C ILE A 105 8.88 8.58 1.27
N SER A 106 9.73 9.35 1.95
CA SER A 106 9.34 10.36 2.93
C SER A 106 9.60 11.78 2.42
N SER A 107 8.67 12.70 2.72
CA SER A 107 8.93 14.13 2.54
C SER A 107 9.79 14.66 3.69
N GLN A 108 10.82 15.46 3.41
CA GLN A 108 11.64 16.10 4.44
C GLN A 108 11.33 17.59 4.54
N LEU A 109 11.46 18.16 5.74
CA LEU A 109 11.20 19.60 5.97
C LEU A 109 12.19 20.52 5.23
N THR A 110 13.40 20.03 4.95
CA THR A 110 14.52 20.84 4.44
C THR A 110 14.97 20.46 3.04
N SER A 111 14.24 19.56 2.37
CA SER A 111 14.54 19.08 1.01
C SER A 111 13.27 19.11 0.18
N ASP A 112 13.40 19.58 -1.06
CA ASP A 112 12.33 19.53 -2.06
C ASP A 112 12.25 18.13 -2.71
N GLU A 113 13.37 17.38 -2.71
CA GLU A 113 13.40 16.00 -3.19
C GLU A 113 12.92 15.03 -2.09
N PRO A 114 12.02 14.07 -2.41
CA PRO A 114 11.63 13.02 -1.49
C PRO A 114 12.83 12.14 -1.10
N PHE A 115 12.86 11.74 0.17
CA PHE A 115 13.89 10.86 0.69
C PHE A 115 13.47 9.39 0.56
N VAL A 116 14.24 8.62 -0.19
CA VAL A 116 14.03 7.17 -0.34
C VAL A 116 14.66 6.44 0.84
N LEU A 117 13.83 5.77 1.64
CA LEU A 117 14.26 4.95 2.77
C LEU A 117 14.76 3.58 2.29
N GLU A 118 15.50 2.90 3.17
CA GLU A 118 16.11 1.59 2.89
C GLU A 118 15.10 0.58 2.33
N ALA A 119 13.90 0.49 2.91
CA ALA A 119 12.87 -0.43 2.43
C ALA A 119 12.41 -0.15 1.00
N ALA A 120 12.30 1.12 0.57
CA ALA A 120 11.95 1.43 -0.83
C ALA A 120 13.14 1.23 -1.76
N ALA A 121 14.36 1.49 -1.30
CA ALA A 121 15.58 1.21 -2.06
C ALA A 121 15.73 -0.29 -2.37
N GLU A 122 15.39 -1.17 -1.41
CA GLU A 122 15.32 -2.63 -1.61
C GLU A 122 14.32 -3.04 -2.71
N LEU A 123 13.27 -2.24 -2.92
CA LEU A 123 12.25 -2.45 -3.96
C LEU A 123 12.52 -1.63 -5.24
N GLY A 124 13.76 -1.16 -5.43
CA GLY A 124 14.14 -0.37 -6.61
C GLY A 124 13.46 1.00 -6.67
N GLU A 125 13.44 1.69 -5.52
CA GLU A 125 12.82 3.01 -5.32
C GLU A 125 11.28 3.01 -5.42
N ASN A 126 10.64 1.83 -5.31
CA ASN A 126 9.20 1.70 -5.25
C ASN A 126 8.70 1.56 -3.82
N SER A 127 7.50 2.07 -3.57
CA SER A 127 6.76 1.84 -2.32
C SER A 127 6.01 0.51 -2.34
N LEU A 128 5.58 0.05 -3.52
CA LEU A 128 4.79 -1.17 -3.68
C LEU A 128 5.19 -1.91 -4.94
N LEU A 129 5.38 -3.23 -4.82
CA LEU A 129 5.51 -4.16 -5.94
C LEU A 129 4.42 -5.23 -5.83
N LEU A 130 3.61 -5.37 -6.88
CA LEU A 130 2.60 -6.41 -6.99
C LEU A 130 2.84 -7.20 -8.29
N ARG A 131 2.73 -8.52 -8.21
CA ARG A 131 2.62 -9.39 -9.39
C ARG A 131 1.60 -10.48 -9.14
N GLY A 132 0.95 -10.92 -10.20
CA GLY A 132 -0.05 -11.94 -10.10
C GLY A 132 -0.63 -12.36 -11.43
N THR A 133 -1.75 -13.04 -11.33
CA THR A 133 -2.59 -13.46 -12.44
C THR A 133 -3.96 -12.82 -12.28
N VAL A 134 -4.54 -12.31 -13.36
CA VAL A 134 -5.93 -11.86 -13.41
C VAL A 134 -6.70 -12.76 -14.36
N GLU A 135 -7.83 -13.28 -13.89
CA GLU A 135 -8.76 -14.07 -14.68
C GLU A 135 -10.05 -13.29 -14.92
N PHE A 136 -10.45 -13.19 -16.18
CA PHE A 136 -11.68 -12.53 -16.60
C PHE A 136 -12.16 -13.15 -17.91
N ASP A 137 -13.46 -13.45 -18.00
CA ASP A 137 -14.10 -14.06 -19.18
C ASP A 137 -13.35 -15.29 -19.75
N ALA A 138 -13.00 -16.23 -18.87
CA ALA A 138 -12.25 -17.46 -19.16
C ALA A 138 -10.83 -17.26 -19.75
N ARG A 139 -10.31 -16.05 -19.72
CA ARG A 139 -8.92 -15.72 -20.07
C ARG A 139 -8.13 -15.38 -18.83
N SER A 140 -6.82 -15.60 -18.92
CA SER A 140 -5.88 -15.37 -17.83
C SER A 140 -4.72 -14.51 -18.32
N LEU A 141 -4.39 -13.44 -17.62
CA LEU A 141 -3.26 -12.57 -17.92
C LEU A 141 -2.33 -12.46 -16.70
N PRO A 142 -1.02 -12.74 -16.84
CA PRO A 142 -0.05 -12.32 -15.84
C PRO A 142 0.01 -10.79 -15.84
N TRP A 143 0.12 -10.20 -14.65
CA TRP A 143 0.17 -8.75 -14.49
C TRP A 143 1.16 -8.31 -13.42
N SER A 144 1.62 -7.08 -13.54
CA SER A 144 2.47 -6.44 -12.55
C SER A 144 2.13 -4.97 -12.34
N ALA A 145 2.45 -4.46 -11.15
CA ALA A 145 2.39 -3.05 -10.81
C ALA A 145 3.59 -2.67 -9.92
N SER A 146 4.24 -1.56 -10.26
CA SER A 146 5.31 -0.96 -9.45
C SER A 146 4.97 0.50 -9.21
N LEU A 147 4.92 0.91 -7.95
CA LEU A 147 4.42 2.22 -7.56
C LEU A 147 5.40 2.93 -6.62
N PRO A 148 6.04 4.03 -7.04
CA PRO A 148 6.61 5.00 -6.12
C PRO A 148 5.46 5.87 -5.58
N LEU A 149 5.26 5.81 -4.26
CA LEU A 149 4.26 6.60 -3.57
C LEU A 149 4.98 7.64 -2.72
N ALA A 150 4.91 8.89 -3.18
CA ALA A 150 5.49 10.04 -2.51
C ALA A 150 4.48 11.19 -2.49
N GLN A 151 4.71 12.15 -1.60
CA GLN A 151 4.01 13.42 -1.65
C GLN A 151 4.30 14.14 -2.97
N THR A 152 3.34 14.94 -3.40
CA THR A 152 3.51 15.82 -4.57
C THR A 152 4.11 17.15 -4.16
N GLU A 153 4.70 17.89 -5.09
CA GLU A 153 5.22 19.25 -4.86
C GLU A 153 4.17 20.24 -4.33
N ALA A 154 2.88 19.94 -4.48
CA ALA A 154 1.79 20.75 -3.97
C ALA A 154 1.54 20.56 -2.45
N THR A 155 2.14 19.55 -1.82
CA THR A 155 2.00 19.29 -0.39
C THR A 155 3.08 20.02 0.39
N VAL A 156 2.77 20.48 1.61
CA VAL A 156 3.74 21.08 2.53
C VAL A 156 4.85 20.08 2.83
N SER A 157 6.11 20.50 2.68
CA SER A 157 7.29 19.68 2.97
C SER A 157 7.26 19.12 4.39
N GLY A 158 7.74 17.89 4.57
CA GLY A 158 7.70 17.18 5.85
C GLY A 158 6.34 16.56 6.23
N THR A 159 5.33 16.65 5.36
CA THR A 159 4.03 16.00 5.60
C THR A 159 4.11 14.51 5.29
N PRO A 160 3.74 13.62 6.24
CA PRO A 160 3.66 12.18 5.97
C PRO A 160 2.67 11.83 4.86
N LEU A 161 2.96 10.78 4.11
CA LEU A 161 2.16 10.32 2.98
C LEU A 161 0.75 9.89 3.39
N ILE A 162 0.66 9.11 4.47
CA ILE A 162 -0.58 8.55 4.98
C ILE A 162 -0.92 9.21 6.32
N GLN A 163 -2.18 9.57 6.47
CA GLN A 163 -2.76 10.00 7.73
C GLN A 163 -4.01 9.16 8.01
N SER A 164 -4.20 8.74 9.26
CA SER A 164 -5.41 8.01 9.66
C SER A 164 -6.67 8.81 9.29
N PRO A 165 -7.69 8.21 8.63
CA PRO A 165 -8.86 8.95 8.20
C PRO A 165 -9.63 9.55 9.38
N GLN A 166 -10.04 10.82 9.28
CA GLN A 166 -10.87 11.45 10.32
C GLN A 166 -12.23 10.76 10.53
N SER A 167 -12.73 10.08 9.50
CA SER A 167 -13.97 9.29 9.53
C SER A 167 -13.83 7.99 10.32
N GLN A 168 -12.60 7.48 10.49
CA GLN A 168 -12.32 6.28 11.25
C GLN A 168 -11.96 6.68 12.68
N ARG A 169 -12.77 6.26 13.65
CA ARG A 169 -12.40 6.42 15.06
C ARG A 169 -11.20 5.51 15.35
N PHE A 170 -10.03 6.10 15.44
CA PHE A 170 -8.84 5.48 16.02
C PHE A 170 -8.69 6.03 17.43
N SER A 171 -8.67 5.16 18.45
CA SER A 171 -8.49 5.59 19.83
C SER A 171 -7.86 4.45 20.62
N GLU A 172 -6.63 4.68 21.07
CA GLU A 172 -5.86 3.72 21.86
C GLU A 172 -5.23 4.42 23.05
N GLU A 173 -4.89 3.66 24.09
CA GLU A 173 -4.17 4.14 25.25
C GLU A 173 -2.83 3.42 25.34
N VAL A 174 -1.74 4.20 25.28
CA VAL A 174 -0.38 3.71 25.49
C VAL A 174 -0.13 3.62 26.98
N THR A 175 0.05 2.39 27.46
CA THR A 175 0.29 2.10 28.87
C THR A 175 1.61 1.33 29.03
N THR A 176 2.12 1.24 30.26
CA THR A 176 3.41 0.55 30.52
C THR A 176 3.33 -0.98 30.42
N ASP A 177 2.12 -1.54 30.39
CA ASP A 177 1.82 -2.96 30.16
C ASP A 177 1.58 -3.31 28.69
N LEU A 178 1.65 -2.32 27.79
CA LEU A 178 1.63 -2.54 26.34
C LEU A 178 2.83 -3.43 25.97
N SER A 179 2.56 -4.62 25.45
CA SER A 179 3.57 -5.62 25.10
C SER A 179 3.97 -5.60 23.64
N GLU A 180 3.08 -5.19 22.75
CA GLU A 180 3.31 -5.20 21.31
C GLU A 180 2.32 -4.28 20.59
N VAL A 181 2.76 -3.71 19.48
CA VAL A 181 1.87 -3.12 18.46
C VAL A 181 2.01 -3.95 17.19
N ASN A 182 0.90 -4.47 16.68
CA ASN A 182 0.84 -5.18 15.41
C ASN A 182 0.21 -4.28 14.35
N VAL A 183 0.79 -4.26 13.15
CA VAL A 183 0.24 -3.58 11.98
C VAL A 183 0.09 -4.58 10.84
N ARG A 184 -1.15 -4.79 10.42
CA ARG A 184 -1.50 -5.72 9.35
C ARG A 184 -2.03 -5.00 8.12
N PHE A 185 -1.47 -5.33 6.97
CA PHE A 185 -1.84 -4.76 5.66
C PHE A 185 -2.72 -5.72 4.87
N SER A 186 -3.48 -5.20 3.90
CA SER A 186 -4.35 -6.01 3.05
C SER A 186 -4.37 -5.49 1.63
N ALA A 187 -3.73 -6.23 0.72
CA ALA A 187 -3.67 -5.85 -0.71
C ALA A 187 -5.06 -5.92 -1.36
N ALA A 188 -5.90 -6.84 -0.91
CA ALA A 188 -7.27 -7.01 -1.41
C ALA A 188 -8.08 -5.72 -1.34
N ARG A 189 -7.90 -4.93 -0.28
CA ARG A 189 -8.60 -3.64 -0.10
C ARG A 189 -8.25 -2.60 -1.15
N TRP A 190 -7.05 -2.68 -1.73
CA TRP A 190 -6.59 -1.72 -2.74
C TRP A 190 -6.91 -2.19 -4.16
N LEU A 191 -6.97 -3.50 -4.36
CA LEU A 191 -7.21 -4.12 -5.67
C LEU A 191 -8.69 -4.31 -6.00
N ALA A 192 -9.56 -4.43 -4.99
CA ALA A 192 -10.98 -4.75 -5.18
C ALA A 192 -11.75 -3.81 -6.13
N SER A 193 -11.33 -2.55 -6.32
CA SER A 193 -11.99 -1.62 -7.26
C SER A 193 -11.16 -1.27 -8.50
N VAL A 194 -10.02 -1.94 -8.70
CA VAL A 194 -9.25 -1.79 -9.94
C VAL A 194 -9.98 -2.52 -11.06
N ASP A 195 -10.27 -1.80 -12.14
CA ASP A 195 -10.95 -2.38 -13.30
C ASP A 195 -9.94 -2.93 -14.31
N PHE A 196 -9.95 -4.25 -14.46
CA PHE A 196 -9.13 -4.97 -15.44
C PHE A 196 -9.90 -5.26 -16.74
N SER A 197 -11.23 -5.07 -16.78
CA SER A 197 -12.05 -5.43 -17.94
C SER A 197 -11.61 -4.79 -19.27
N PRO A 198 -11.04 -3.56 -19.31
CA PRO A 198 -10.54 -3.00 -20.57
C PRO A 198 -9.42 -3.82 -21.22
N TYR A 199 -8.64 -4.58 -20.44
CA TYR A 199 -7.55 -5.41 -20.98
C TYR A 199 -8.03 -6.72 -21.62
N PHE A 200 -9.31 -7.05 -21.40
CA PHE A 200 -9.95 -8.24 -21.97
C PHE A 200 -10.94 -7.89 -23.09
N ALA A 201 -11.20 -6.61 -23.32
CA ALA A 201 -12.10 -6.16 -24.36
C ALA A 201 -11.54 -6.49 -25.75
N GLU A 202 -12.38 -7.03 -26.62
CA GLU A 202 -12.06 -7.13 -28.04
C GLU A 202 -12.26 -5.76 -28.69
N GLU A 203 -11.18 -5.21 -29.24
CA GLU A 203 -11.24 -3.96 -29.98
C GLU A 203 -11.43 -4.24 -31.47
N PRO A 204 -12.33 -3.52 -32.16
CA PRO A 204 -12.43 -3.60 -33.60
C PRO A 204 -11.13 -3.09 -34.24
N CYS A 205 -10.73 -3.70 -35.36
CA CYS A 205 -9.58 -3.21 -36.08
C CYS A 205 -9.78 -1.76 -36.54
N SER A 206 -8.76 -0.94 -36.31
CA SER A 206 -8.64 0.41 -36.88
C SER A 206 -7.30 0.52 -37.61
N PRO A 207 -7.17 1.40 -38.63
CA PRO A 207 -5.94 1.51 -39.41
C PRO A 207 -4.72 1.72 -38.51
N ASP A 208 -3.65 0.94 -38.75
CA ASP A 208 -2.40 0.91 -37.98
C ASP A 208 -2.50 0.50 -36.50
N ALA A 209 -3.66 0.02 -36.06
CA ALA A 209 -3.82 -0.43 -34.69
C ALA A 209 -3.30 -1.84 -34.48
N VAL A 210 -2.81 -2.09 -33.26
CA VAL A 210 -2.53 -3.42 -32.74
C VAL A 210 -3.66 -3.79 -31.78
N VAL A 211 -4.44 -4.80 -32.14
CA VAL A 211 -5.56 -5.29 -31.33
C VAL A 211 -5.33 -6.74 -30.89
N CYS A 212 -6.03 -7.15 -29.85
CA CYS A 212 -5.99 -8.51 -29.35
C CYS A 212 -7.33 -9.21 -29.58
N ARG A 213 -7.28 -10.42 -30.13
CA ARG A 213 -8.42 -11.34 -30.25
C ARG A 213 -8.09 -12.61 -29.47
N GLY A 214 -8.48 -12.62 -28.20
CA GLY A 214 -7.94 -13.59 -27.26
C GLY A 214 -6.42 -13.41 -27.17
N ASP A 215 -5.68 -14.48 -27.40
CA ASP A 215 -4.21 -14.50 -27.30
C ASP A 215 -3.50 -14.24 -28.64
N LEU A 216 -4.27 -13.87 -29.67
CA LEU A 216 -3.77 -13.49 -30.97
C LEU A 216 -3.56 -11.97 -31.02
N MET A 217 -2.34 -11.55 -31.34
CA MET A 217 -2.05 -10.19 -31.77
C MET A 217 -2.45 -10.05 -33.24
N VAL A 218 -3.22 -9.01 -33.54
CA VAL A 218 -3.62 -8.65 -34.90
C VAL A 218 -3.11 -7.25 -35.21
N VAL A 219 -2.24 -7.14 -36.22
CA VAL A 219 -1.87 -5.85 -36.80
C VAL A 219 -2.88 -5.52 -37.89
N CYS A 220 -3.65 -4.47 -37.66
CA CYS A 220 -4.71 -4.04 -38.54
C CYS A 220 -4.12 -3.28 -39.75
N PRO A 221 -4.54 -3.61 -40.99
CA PRO A 221 -3.99 -2.98 -42.18
C PRO A 221 -4.42 -1.50 -42.30
N GLU A 222 -3.58 -0.68 -42.92
CA GLU A 222 -3.90 0.72 -43.27
C GLU A 222 -5.12 0.83 -44.21
N ASP A 223 -5.25 -0.12 -45.14
CA ASP A 223 -6.26 -0.19 -46.21
C ASP A 223 -6.95 -1.58 -46.26
N GLU A 224 -7.63 -1.94 -47.36
CA GLU A 224 -8.21 -3.27 -47.63
C GLU A 224 -7.14 -4.38 -47.83
N GLY A 225 -6.19 -4.49 -46.92
CA GLY A 225 -5.14 -5.50 -46.88
C GLY A 225 -5.49 -6.70 -45.99
N PRO A 226 -4.69 -7.79 -46.05
CA PRO A 226 -4.81 -8.87 -45.08
C PRO A 226 -4.33 -8.43 -43.71
N GLU A 227 -4.99 -8.92 -42.66
CA GLU A 227 -4.53 -8.79 -41.28
C GLU A 227 -3.27 -9.64 -41.05
N GLU A 228 -2.28 -9.09 -40.36
CA GLU A 228 -1.14 -9.87 -39.88
C GLU A 228 -1.45 -10.40 -38.48
N ILE A 229 -1.44 -11.73 -38.34
CA ILE A 229 -1.83 -12.41 -37.10
C ILE A 229 -0.63 -13.13 -36.51
N THR A 230 -0.36 -12.86 -35.23
CA THR A 230 0.68 -13.54 -34.46
C THR A 230 0.05 -14.20 -33.24
N ASP A 231 0.38 -15.47 -33.02
CA ASP A 231 0.01 -16.20 -31.80
C ASP A 231 1.03 -15.87 -30.70
N CYS A 232 0.59 -15.16 -29.66
CA CYS A 232 1.47 -14.80 -28.55
C CYS A 232 1.79 -16.00 -27.66
N LEU A 233 0.88 -16.97 -27.54
CA LEU A 233 1.12 -18.17 -26.71
C LEU A 233 2.24 -19.04 -27.29
N ALA A 234 2.40 -19.05 -28.61
CA ALA A 234 3.51 -19.73 -29.26
C ALA A 234 4.90 -19.18 -28.85
N GLN A 235 4.94 -18.01 -28.21
CA GLN A 235 6.14 -17.34 -27.71
C GLN A 235 6.16 -17.23 -26.17
N ASP A 236 5.29 -17.95 -25.46
CA ASP A 236 5.10 -17.82 -24.00
C ASP A 236 4.72 -16.40 -23.56
N GLN A 237 4.00 -15.67 -24.43
CA GLN A 237 3.55 -14.30 -24.21
C GLN A 237 2.02 -14.20 -24.17
N VAL A 238 1.51 -13.08 -23.66
CA VAL A 238 0.10 -12.71 -23.67
C VAL A 238 -0.15 -11.53 -24.59
N CYS A 239 -1.32 -11.49 -25.24
CA CYS A 239 -1.70 -10.32 -26.02
C CYS A 239 -2.29 -9.24 -25.11
N VAL A 240 -1.65 -8.07 -25.08
CA VAL A 240 -2.12 -6.88 -24.35
C VAL A 240 -2.66 -5.85 -25.35
N PRO A 241 -3.92 -5.38 -25.23
CA PRO A 241 -4.49 -4.41 -26.15
C PRO A 241 -3.61 -3.16 -26.32
N GLY A 242 -3.40 -2.72 -27.56
CA GLY A 242 -2.55 -1.59 -27.93
C GLY A 242 -1.04 -1.83 -27.84
N LEU A 243 -0.59 -2.95 -27.26
CA LEU A 243 0.83 -3.28 -27.09
C LEU A 243 1.26 -4.59 -27.78
N GLY A 244 0.31 -5.45 -28.15
CA GLY A 244 0.58 -6.71 -28.83
C GLY A 244 1.11 -7.80 -27.87
N CYS A 245 1.95 -8.70 -28.37
CA CYS A 245 2.52 -9.77 -27.55
C CYS A 245 3.52 -9.22 -26.52
N GLN A 246 3.25 -9.48 -25.25
CA GLN A 246 4.03 -9.04 -24.10
C GLN A 246 4.24 -10.20 -23.12
N ASP A 247 5.28 -10.14 -22.31
CA ASP A 247 5.51 -11.16 -21.27
C ASP A 247 4.45 -11.08 -20.16
N GLU A 248 3.97 -9.87 -19.87
CA GLU A 248 2.93 -9.61 -18.86
C GLU A 248 2.21 -8.26 -19.12
N LEU A 249 1.01 -8.12 -18.54
CA LEU A 249 0.32 -6.85 -18.44
C LEU A 249 0.95 -5.98 -17.36
N ARG A 250 1.66 -4.91 -17.74
CA ARG A 250 2.08 -3.87 -16.79
C ARG A 250 0.93 -2.89 -16.58
N LEU A 251 0.47 -2.74 -15.34
CA LEU A 251 -0.58 -1.78 -15.03
C LEU A 251 -0.11 -0.36 -15.27
N GLU A 252 -0.83 0.35 -16.13
CA GLU A 252 -0.58 1.74 -16.48
C GLU A 252 -1.91 2.52 -16.56
N GLY A 253 -1.84 3.81 -16.86
CA GLY A 253 -3.03 4.61 -17.17
C GLY A 253 -4.06 4.64 -16.04
N ALA A 254 -5.31 4.34 -16.37
CA ALA A 254 -6.44 4.45 -15.44
C ALA A 254 -6.36 3.43 -14.30
N ALA A 255 -6.02 2.17 -14.58
CA ALA A 255 -5.92 1.12 -13.58
C ALA A 255 -4.86 1.44 -12.52
N LEU A 256 -3.66 1.86 -12.95
CA LEU A 256 -2.58 2.24 -12.04
C LEU A 256 -2.95 3.47 -11.18
N ARG A 257 -3.64 4.46 -11.78
CA ARG A 257 -4.15 5.63 -11.04
C ARG A 257 -5.19 5.25 -10.00
N THR A 258 -6.12 4.36 -10.34
CA THR A 258 -7.12 3.84 -9.40
C THR A 258 -6.46 3.10 -8.25
N LEU A 259 -5.50 2.20 -8.54
CA LEU A 259 -4.72 1.52 -7.51
C LEU A 259 -4.02 2.50 -6.57
N LYS A 260 -3.30 3.49 -7.12
CA LYS A 260 -2.66 4.56 -6.33
C LYS A 260 -3.67 5.31 -5.46
N SER A 261 -4.81 5.70 -6.03
CA SER A 261 -5.87 6.41 -5.30
C SER A 261 -6.45 5.56 -4.17
N ASN A 262 -6.66 4.26 -4.40
CA ASN A 262 -7.17 3.33 -3.40
C ASN A 262 -6.18 3.17 -2.25
N ILE A 263 -4.89 3.05 -2.54
CA ILE A 263 -3.86 2.97 -1.50
C ILE A 263 -3.89 4.25 -0.66
N LEU A 264 -3.88 5.44 -1.27
CA LEU A 264 -3.83 6.70 -0.51
C LEU A 264 -5.13 6.99 0.26
N SER A 265 -6.29 6.57 -0.25
CA SER A 265 -7.59 6.86 0.36
C SER A 265 -8.05 5.79 1.35
N ASN A 266 -7.67 4.53 1.12
CA ASN A 266 -8.11 3.36 1.86
C ASN A 266 -6.94 2.53 2.41
N PHE A 267 -5.78 3.17 2.65
CA PHE A 267 -4.60 2.50 3.21
C PHE A 267 -4.92 1.74 4.49
N GLY A 268 -5.72 2.38 5.35
CA GLY A 268 -5.82 2.16 6.78
C GLY A 268 -5.52 0.72 7.23
N PRO A 269 -4.28 0.43 7.66
CA PRO A 269 -3.90 -0.89 8.12
C PRO A 269 -4.70 -1.22 9.38
N LEU A 270 -4.82 -2.51 9.65
CA LEU A 270 -5.38 -2.97 10.91
C LEU A 270 -4.27 -2.90 11.96
N ILE A 271 -4.44 -2.00 12.93
CA ILE A 271 -3.47 -1.80 14.01
C ILE A 271 -4.07 -2.34 15.30
N SER A 272 -3.33 -3.19 16.03
CA SER A 272 -3.72 -3.66 17.36
C SER A 272 -2.67 -3.34 18.42
N PHE A 273 -3.13 -3.05 19.63
CA PHE A 273 -2.32 -2.75 20.80
C PHE A 273 -2.48 -3.89 21.80
N GLU A 274 -1.51 -4.79 21.83
CA GLU A 274 -1.56 -6.00 22.67
C GLU A 274 -1.01 -5.71 24.05
N ARG A 275 -1.79 -6.07 25.09
CA ARG A 275 -1.42 -5.86 26.49
C ARG A 275 -1.06 -7.18 27.16
N ARG A 276 -0.13 -7.14 28.11
CA ARG A 276 0.19 -8.31 28.93
C ARG A 276 -1.04 -8.71 29.74
N SER A 277 -1.42 -9.98 29.65
CA SER A 277 -2.40 -10.55 30.58
C SER A 277 -1.77 -10.64 31.96
N ASN A 278 -2.40 -10.03 32.96
CA ASN A 278 -2.02 -10.16 34.37
C ASN A 278 -2.31 -11.56 34.92
#